data_AF-A0A536A6A8-F1
#
_entry.id   AF-A0A536A6A8-F1
#
_cell.length_a   1.000
_cell.length_b   1.000
_cell.length_c   1.000
_cell.angle_alpha   90.00
_cell.angle_beta   90.00
_cell.angle_gamma   90.00
#
_symmetry.space_group_name_H-M   'P 1'
#
loop_
_entity.id
_entity.type
_entity.pdbx_description
1 polymer ?
#
loop_
_entity_poly.entity_id
_entity_poly.type
_entity_poly.pdbx_seq_one_letter_code
_entity_poly.pdbx_strand_id
1 'polypeptide(L)'
;MTSRIVLVLAVAFGAACGGAATTSAPTATETASATPTTVPATTVAASTAASAWTVTSASAATVKVREQLVGVSLPSDAVLTVKGASGSFALNADGTFTSDSKITCNVSTIASDQRDRDNFIKQDTLAVGQFPTATLVPTKATGLTLPLPA
;
A
#
# COMPACT_ATOMS: atom_id res chain seq x y z
N MET A 1 58.39 -11.63 5.54
CA MET A 1 57.93 -11.97 6.90
C MET A 1 56.41 -12.07 6.88
N THR A 2 55.92 -13.29 6.71
CA THR A 2 54.50 -13.64 6.58
C THR A 2 53.92 -13.78 7.98
N SER A 3 53.02 -12.87 8.38
CA SER A 3 52.29 -13.01 9.65
C SER A 3 50.84 -13.37 9.36
N ARG A 4 50.55 -14.67 9.48
CA ARG A 4 49.20 -15.22 9.54
C ARG A 4 48.71 -15.08 10.97
N ILE A 5 47.71 -14.24 11.20
CA ILE A 5 46.97 -14.23 12.46
C ILE A 5 45.61 -14.85 12.18
N VAL A 6 45.51 -16.13 12.54
CA VAL A 6 44.27 -16.86 12.70
C VAL A 6 43.80 -16.56 14.12
N LEU A 7 42.67 -15.85 14.26
CA LEU A 7 41.96 -15.78 15.54
C LEU A 7 40.64 -16.53 15.39
N VAL A 8 40.66 -17.76 15.91
CA VAL A 8 39.47 -18.56 16.22
C VAL A 8 38.90 -17.97 17.51
N LEU A 9 37.61 -17.61 17.52
CA LEU A 9 36.86 -17.53 18.78
C LEU A 9 35.52 -18.25 18.63
N ALA A 10 35.26 -19.08 19.63
CA ALA A 10 34.28 -20.14 19.63
C ALA A 10 32.89 -19.70 20.09
N VAL A 11 31.90 -20.33 19.46
CA VAL A 11 30.63 -20.89 19.95
C VAL A 11 30.09 -20.40 21.31
N ALA A 12 28.84 -19.92 21.28
CA ALA A 12 27.88 -20.15 22.35
C ALA A 12 26.54 -20.59 21.75
N PHE A 13 26.26 -21.89 21.84
CA PHE A 13 24.96 -22.50 21.57
C PHE A 13 24.06 -22.27 22.79
N GLY A 14 23.06 -21.40 22.65
CA GLY A 14 22.01 -21.21 23.67
C GLY A 14 20.87 -22.19 23.45
N ALA A 15 20.91 -23.33 24.13
CA ALA A 15 19.76 -24.23 24.27
C ALA A 15 18.76 -23.63 25.27
N ALA A 16 17.64 -23.10 24.77
CA ALA A 16 16.49 -22.74 25.60
C ALA A 16 15.40 -23.82 25.44
N CYS A 17 15.31 -24.69 26.45
CA CYS A 17 14.16 -25.56 26.67
C CYS A 17 13.09 -24.82 27.48
N GLY A 18 11.82 -25.17 27.24
CA GLY A 18 10.79 -25.16 28.28
C GLY A 18 9.77 -24.03 28.16
N GLY A 19 8.58 -24.38 27.66
CA GLY A 19 7.40 -23.52 27.71
C GLY A 19 6.22 -24.12 26.97
N ALA A 20 5.73 -25.27 27.44
CA ALA A 20 4.47 -25.84 26.96
C ALA A 20 3.31 -24.93 27.41
N ALA A 21 2.77 -24.14 26.48
CA ALA A 21 1.59 -23.34 26.73
C ALA A 21 0.35 -24.25 26.64
N THR A 22 -0.28 -24.47 27.80
CA THR A 22 -1.55 -25.18 27.96
C THR A 22 -2.68 -24.43 27.26
N THR A 23 -3.32 -25.09 26.30
CA THR A 23 -4.57 -24.69 25.66
C THR A 23 -5.73 -24.80 26.66
N SER A 24 -6.30 -23.66 27.06
CA SER A 24 -7.58 -23.63 27.76
C SER A 24 -8.69 -23.50 26.72
N ALA A 25 -9.41 -24.59 26.47
CA ALA A 25 -10.60 -24.61 25.62
C ALA A 25 -11.77 -23.98 26.38
N PRO A 26 -12.48 -23.00 25.80
CA PRO A 26 -13.68 -22.46 26.42
C PRO A 26 -14.87 -23.42 26.24
N THR A 27 -15.59 -23.65 27.33
CA THR A 27 -16.87 -24.36 27.41
C THR A 27 -17.95 -23.63 26.61
N ALA A 28 -18.54 -24.31 25.64
CA ALA A 28 -19.75 -23.86 24.96
C ALA A 28 -20.95 -23.92 25.94
N THR A 29 -21.58 -22.77 26.19
CA THR A 29 -22.91 -22.70 26.81
C THR A 29 -23.88 -22.35 25.70
N GLU A 30 -24.68 -23.34 25.31
CA GLU A 30 -25.81 -23.22 24.40
C GLU A 30 -26.94 -22.47 25.15
N THR A 31 -27.37 -21.33 24.62
CA THR A 31 -28.54 -20.59 25.12
C THR A 31 -29.46 -20.30 23.95
N ALA A 32 -30.74 -20.51 24.24
CA ALA A 32 -31.82 -20.74 23.31
C ALA A 32 -32.11 -19.59 22.33
N SER A 33 -32.62 -20.05 21.18
CA SER A 33 -33.27 -19.32 20.10
C SER A 33 -34.35 -18.36 20.61
N ALA A 34 -34.20 -17.08 20.27
CA ALA A 34 -35.29 -16.12 20.22
C ALA A 34 -35.46 -15.70 18.75
N THR A 35 -36.65 -15.91 18.20
CA THR A 35 -37.04 -15.48 16.85
C THR A 35 -37.41 -14.00 16.89
N PRO A 36 -36.64 -13.07 16.27
CA PRO A 36 -37.11 -11.71 16.10
C PRO A 36 -38.07 -11.64 14.91
N THR A 37 -39.23 -11.07 15.19
CA THR A 37 -40.28 -10.68 14.24
C THR A 37 -39.70 -9.81 13.11
N THR A 38 -39.85 -10.25 11.86
CA THR A 38 -39.51 -9.49 10.67
C THR A 38 -40.43 -8.27 10.53
N VAL A 39 -39.94 -7.11 10.96
CA VAL A 39 -40.49 -5.81 10.54
C VAL A 39 -40.02 -5.58 9.11
N PRO A 40 -40.89 -5.23 8.15
CA PRO A 40 -40.45 -4.86 6.82
C PRO A 40 -39.65 -3.56 6.92
N ALA A 41 -38.32 -3.68 6.88
CA ALA A 41 -37.45 -2.55 6.65
C ALA A 41 -37.81 -1.98 5.28
N THR A 42 -38.37 -0.77 5.28
CA THR A 42 -38.54 0.00 4.06
C THR A 42 -37.14 0.35 3.59
N THR A 43 -36.59 -0.44 2.67
CA THR A 43 -35.35 -0.13 1.98
C THR A 43 -35.61 1.12 1.15
N VAL A 44 -35.34 2.29 1.73
CA VAL A 44 -35.12 3.50 0.94
C VAL A 44 -33.94 3.14 0.05
N ALA A 45 -34.20 2.97 -1.25
CA ALA A 45 -33.16 2.90 -2.25
C ALA A 45 -32.40 4.22 -2.16
N ALA A 46 -31.33 4.25 -1.36
CA ALA A 46 -30.36 5.31 -1.39
C ALA A 46 -29.90 5.39 -2.83
N SER A 47 -30.23 6.50 -3.48
CA SER A 47 -29.74 6.84 -4.80
C SER A 47 -28.22 6.69 -4.79
N THR A 48 -27.75 5.64 -5.45
CA THR A 48 -26.35 5.25 -5.65
C THR A 48 -25.63 6.27 -6.54
N ALA A 49 -25.64 7.55 -6.16
CA ALA A 49 -24.88 8.57 -6.86
C ALA A 49 -23.41 8.35 -6.52
N ALA A 50 -22.74 7.52 -7.31
CA ALA A 50 -21.30 7.37 -7.21
C ALA A 50 -20.66 8.69 -7.67
N SER A 51 -19.86 9.31 -6.80
CA SER A 51 -19.05 10.46 -7.20
C SER A 51 -17.94 9.95 -8.12
N ALA A 52 -17.79 10.53 -9.31
CA ALA A 52 -16.83 10.08 -10.32
C ALA A 52 -15.82 11.18 -10.65
N TRP A 53 -14.55 10.78 -10.80
CA TRP A 53 -13.46 11.66 -11.15
C TRP A 53 -12.60 11.06 -12.26
N THR A 54 -12.01 11.95 -13.06
CA THR A 54 -11.10 11.60 -14.14
C THR A 54 -9.73 12.20 -13.85
N VAL A 55 -8.69 11.36 -13.92
CA VAL A 55 -7.29 11.76 -13.87
C VAL A 55 -6.83 12.03 -15.29
N THR A 56 -6.45 13.26 -15.59
CA THR A 56 -5.94 13.67 -16.90
C THR A 56 -4.42 13.60 -16.94
N SER A 57 -3.84 13.56 -18.14
CA SER A 57 -2.38 13.52 -18.35
C SER A 57 -1.61 14.73 -17.81
N ALA A 58 -2.29 15.80 -17.39
CA ALA A 58 -1.68 16.90 -16.65
C ALA A 58 -1.31 16.52 -15.20
N SER A 59 -1.78 15.36 -14.72
CA SER A 59 -1.54 14.87 -13.37
C SER A 59 -0.17 14.20 -13.24
N ALA A 60 0.35 14.19 -12.01
CA ALA A 60 1.58 13.51 -11.66
C ALA A 60 1.40 12.62 -10.41
N ALA A 61 2.11 11.50 -10.37
CA ALA A 61 2.27 10.68 -9.19
C ALA A 61 3.65 10.98 -8.56
N THR A 62 3.71 11.10 -7.24
CA THR A 62 4.95 11.38 -6.52
C THR A 62 5.19 10.35 -5.42
N VAL A 63 6.46 10.00 -5.22
CA VAL A 63 6.93 9.18 -4.11
C VAL A 63 7.98 9.99 -3.36
N LYS A 64 7.82 10.09 -2.04
CA LYS A 64 8.72 10.83 -1.17
C LYS A 64 9.33 9.91 -0.12
N VAL A 65 10.65 9.94 0.03
CA VAL A 65 11.40 9.08 0.97
C VAL A 65 12.39 9.95 1.74
N ARG A 66 12.45 9.80 3.07
CA ARG A 66 13.58 10.33 3.86
C ARG A 66 14.79 9.44 3.65
N GLU A 67 15.93 10.03 3.31
CA GLU A 67 17.15 9.30 3.00
C GLU A 67 18.39 9.95 3.64
N GLN A 68 19.50 9.22 3.57
CA GLN A 68 20.83 9.78 3.77
C GLN A 68 21.64 9.59 2.49
N LEU A 69 21.93 10.69 1.81
CA LEU A 69 22.68 10.67 0.56
C LEU A 69 24.08 11.24 0.76
N VAL A 70 25.09 10.52 0.27
CA VAL A 70 26.49 10.98 0.32
C VAL A 70 26.60 12.31 -0.43
N GLY A 71 27.22 13.31 0.21
CA GLY A 71 27.42 14.63 -0.40
C GLY A 71 26.24 15.60 -0.25
N VAL A 72 25.21 15.25 0.53
CA VAL A 72 24.07 16.14 0.85
C VAL A 72 23.95 16.33 2.37
N SER A 73 23.51 17.52 2.80
CA SER A 73 23.21 17.79 4.21
C SER A 73 22.11 16.87 4.73
N LEU A 74 22.39 16.19 5.84
CA LEU A 74 21.50 15.18 6.39
C LEU A 74 20.54 15.75 7.46
N PRO A 75 19.30 15.25 7.55
CA PRO A 75 18.70 14.20 6.69
C PRO A 75 17.96 14.80 5.49
N SER A 76 18.03 14.16 4.32
CA SER A 76 17.47 14.67 3.07
C SER A 76 16.19 13.92 2.66
N ASP A 77 15.41 14.52 1.74
CA ASP A 77 14.23 13.89 1.17
C ASP A 77 14.42 13.69 -0.33
N ALA A 78 14.26 12.45 -0.82
CA ALA A 78 14.12 12.18 -2.24
C ALA A 78 12.66 12.33 -2.65
N VAL A 79 12.42 13.05 -3.75
CA VAL A 79 11.10 13.13 -4.40
C VAL A 79 11.21 12.61 -5.82
N LEU A 80 10.53 11.51 -6.09
CA LEU A 80 10.43 10.91 -7.41
C LEU A 80 9.07 11.25 -8.01
N THR A 81 9.08 11.72 -9.25
CA THR A 81 7.87 12.16 -9.95
C THR A 81 7.67 11.38 -11.24
N VAL A 82 6.46 10.89 -11.45
CA VAL A 82 5.98 10.30 -12.70
C VAL A 82 4.90 11.21 -13.27
N LYS A 83 5.12 11.76 -14.46
CA LYS A 83 4.15 12.65 -15.14
C LYS A 83 3.25 11.85 -16.06
N GLY A 84 2.08 12.38 -16.38
CA GLY A 84 1.17 11.74 -17.33
C GLY A 84 0.38 10.59 -16.72
N ALA A 85 0.04 10.67 -15.43
CA ALA A 85 -0.92 9.74 -14.85
C ALA A 85 -2.29 9.94 -15.52
N SER A 86 -3.06 8.87 -15.67
CA SER A 86 -4.40 8.93 -16.28
C SER A 86 -5.32 7.83 -15.79
N GLY A 87 -6.62 8.02 -15.94
CA GLY A 87 -7.62 7.03 -15.57
C GLY A 87 -8.87 7.67 -14.96
N SER A 88 -9.65 6.89 -14.25
CA SER A 88 -10.86 7.35 -13.58
C SER A 88 -11.14 6.52 -12.35
N PHE A 89 -11.90 7.08 -11.42
CA PHE A 89 -12.42 6.33 -10.28
C PHE A 89 -13.79 6.87 -9.88
N ALA A 90 -14.66 5.96 -9.46
CA ALA A 90 -15.99 6.28 -8.96
C ALA A 90 -16.19 5.67 -7.56
N LEU A 91 -16.58 6.50 -6.60
CA LEU A 91 -16.78 6.13 -5.21
C LEU A 91 -18.26 5.94 -4.92
N ASN A 92 -18.64 4.76 -4.44
CA ASN A 92 -19.99 4.44 -4.01
C ASN A 92 -20.31 5.07 -2.64
N ALA A 93 -21.59 5.15 -2.30
CA ALA A 93 -22.06 5.69 -1.02
C ALA A 93 -21.53 4.94 0.22
N ASP A 94 -21.13 3.68 0.07
CA ASP A 94 -20.54 2.84 1.13
C ASP A 94 -19.00 2.97 1.24
N GLY A 95 -18.40 3.82 0.39
CA GLY A 95 -16.97 4.06 0.35
C GLY A 95 -16.19 3.04 -0.48
N THR A 96 -16.83 2.08 -1.13
CA THR A 96 -16.18 1.18 -2.10
C THR A 96 -15.99 1.88 -3.44
N PHE A 97 -15.00 1.46 -4.21
CA PHE A 97 -14.83 1.94 -5.58
C PHE A 97 -15.48 0.98 -6.57
N THR A 98 -15.97 1.50 -7.69
CA THR A 98 -16.48 0.66 -8.79
C THR A 98 -15.36 -0.19 -9.41
N SER A 99 -15.72 -1.33 -10.01
CA SER A 99 -14.76 -2.24 -10.65
C SER A 99 -13.94 -1.59 -11.76
N ASP A 100 -14.47 -0.55 -12.40
CA ASP A 100 -13.83 0.16 -13.51
C ASP A 100 -12.84 1.23 -13.01
N SER A 101 -12.80 1.49 -11.70
CA SER A 101 -11.90 2.47 -11.10
C SER A 101 -10.44 2.02 -11.25
N LYS A 102 -9.65 2.80 -11.99
CA LYS A 102 -8.26 2.50 -12.29
C LYS A 102 -7.49 3.76 -12.63
N ILE A 103 -6.29 3.89 -12.07
CA ILE A 103 -5.31 4.90 -12.42
C ILE A 103 -4.05 4.21 -12.93
N THR A 104 -3.49 4.68 -14.04
CA THR A 104 -2.26 4.17 -14.63
C THR A 104 -1.24 5.29 -14.83
N CYS A 105 0.04 4.94 -14.76
CA CYS A 105 1.13 5.85 -15.09
C CYS A 105 2.29 5.10 -15.76
N ASN A 106 2.98 5.78 -16.67
CA ASN A 106 4.19 5.26 -17.31
C ASN A 106 5.41 5.53 -16.41
N VAL A 107 5.81 4.52 -15.64
CA VAL A 107 6.91 4.62 -14.68
C VAL A 107 8.30 4.70 -15.33
N SER A 108 8.43 4.44 -16.64
CA SER A 108 9.69 4.72 -17.35
C SER A 108 10.05 6.22 -17.35
N THR A 109 9.05 7.09 -17.16
CA THR A 109 9.22 8.54 -17.07
C THR A 109 9.60 9.05 -15.68
N ILE A 110 9.77 8.14 -14.70
CA ILE A 110 10.13 8.53 -13.33
C ILE A 110 11.41 9.37 -13.32
N ALA A 111 11.41 10.44 -12.55
CA ALA A 111 12.54 11.34 -12.46
C ALA A 111 12.64 11.97 -11.07
N SER A 112 13.85 12.32 -10.67
CA SER A 112 14.18 13.03 -9.45
C SER A 112 15.32 14.02 -9.69
N ASP A 113 15.92 14.57 -8.63
CA ASP A 113 17.08 15.44 -8.71
C ASP A 113 18.43 14.70 -8.86
N GLN A 114 18.44 13.36 -8.84
CA GLN A 114 19.64 12.54 -8.96
C GLN A 114 19.51 11.49 -10.08
N ARG A 115 20.28 11.67 -11.14
CA ARG A 115 20.21 10.83 -12.35
C ARG A 115 20.60 9.38 -12.08
N ASP A 116 21.61 9.13 -11.26
CA ASP A 116 22.08 7.77 -10.98
C ASP A 116 21.03 6.96 -10.21
N ARG A 117 20.32 7.62 -9.28
CA ARG A 117 19.16 7.04 -8.59
C ARG A 117 18.05 6.70 -9.59
N ASP A 118 17.72 7.63 -10.48
CA ASP A 118 16.67 7.41 -11.47
C ASP A 118 16.99 6.20 -12.37
N ASN A 119 18.26 6.05 -12.78
CA ASN A 119 18.70 4.93 -13.60
C ASN A 119 18.62 3.60 -12.85
N PHE A 120 19.11 3.54 -11.61
CA PHE A 120 19.03 2.35 -10.76
C PHE A 120 17.58 1.93 -10.51
N ILE A 121 16.70 2.89 -10.21
CA ILE A 121 15.28 2.60 -9.97
C ILE A 121 14.60 2.09 -11.24
N LYS A 122 14.89 2.67 -12.40
CA LYS A 122 14.33 2.21 -13.69
C LYS A 122 14.80 0.81 -14.06
N GLN A 123 16.08 0.52 -13.89
CA GLN A 123 16.70 -0.71 -14.40
C GLN A 123 16.63 -1.85 -13.40
N ASP A 124 17.12 -1.62 -12.18
CA ASP A 124 17.35 -2.68 -11.19
C ASP A 124 16.18 -2.87 -10.22
N THR A 125 15.38 -1.82 -9.98
CA THR A 125 14.26 -1.88 -9.04
C THR A 125 12.93 -2.19 -9.72
N LEU A 126 12.54 -1.37 -10.70
CA LEU A 126 11.24 -1.46 -11.37
C LEU A 126 11.30 -2.26 -12.68
N ALA A 127 12.50 -2.48 -13.23
CA ALA A 127 12.72 -3.14 -14.51
C ALA A 127 11.80 -2.60 -15.62
N VAL A 128 11.76 -1.27 -15.80
CA VAL A 128 10.79 -0.57 -16.66
C VAL A 128 10.88 -0.94 -18.15
N GLY A 129 11.98 -1.57 -18.58
CA GLY A 129 12.07 -2.16 -19.92
C GLY A 129 11.12 -3.35 -20.12
N GLN A 130 10.75 -4.04 -19.04
CA GLN A 130 9.77 -5.14 -19.03
C GLN A 130 8.42 -4.68 -18.46
N PHE A 131 8.43 -3.82 -17.43
CA PHE A 131 7.23 -3.36 -16.72
C PHE A 131 7.10 -1.82 -16.72
N PRO A 132 6.81 -1.19 -17.88
CA PRO A 132 6.81 0.27 -18.00
C PRO A 132 5.59 0.95 -17.36
N THR A 133 4.54 0.20 -17.01
CA THR A 133 3.26 0.76 -16.55
C THR A 133 2.96 0.29 -15.13
N ALA A 134 2.73 1.24 -14.22
CA ALA A 134 2.15 0.96 -12.91
C ALA A 134 0.64 1.24 -12.93
N THR A 135 -0.13 0.41 -12.23
CA THR A 135 -1.60 0.49 -12.16
C THR A 135 -2.05 0.45 -10.70
N LEU A 136 -2.93 1.37 -10.33
CA LEU A 136 -3.65 1.39 -9.06
C LEU A 136 -5.13 1.09 -9.32
N VAL A 137 -5.64 0.05 -8.68
CA VAL A 137 -7.07 -0.29 -8.63
C VAL A 137 -7.54 -0.07 -7.19
N PRO A 138 -8.15 1.08 -6.86
CA PRO A 138 -8.60 1.35 -5.50
C PRO A 138 -9.80 0.44 -5.16
N THR A 139 -9.90 0.03 -3.90
CA THR A 139 -10.94 -0.91 -3.44
C THR A 139 -11.91 -0.27 -2.46
N LYS A 140 -11.40 0.47 -1.48
CA LYS A 140 -12.21 1.15 -0.46
C LYS A 140 -11.52 2.40 0.09
N ALA A 141 -12.30 3.46 0.27
CA ALA A 141 -11.90 4.63 1.03
C ALA A 141 -12.27 4.46 2.52
N THR A 142 -11.39 4.92 3.40
CA THR A 142 -11.62 4.90 4.85
C THR A 142 -11.34 6.28 5.44
N GLY A 143 -11.93 6.58 6.60
CA GLY A 143 -11.77 7.90 7.25
C GLY A 143 -12.56 9.04 6.58
N LEU A 144 -13.52 8.72 5.71
CA LEU A 144 -14.44 9.69 5.11
C LEU A 144 -15.80 9.66 5.83
N THR A 145 -16.44 10.82 5.94
CA THR A 145 -17.88 10.90 6.23
C THR A 145 -18.64 10.61 4.95
N LEU A 146 -19.44 9.54 4.96
CA LEU A 146 -20.15 9.03 3.78
C LEU A 146 -21.68 9.07 3.99
N PRO A 147 -22.48 9.21 2.92
CA PRO A 147 -22.06 9.46 1.53
C PRO A 147 -21.43 10.86 1.39
N LEU A 148 -20.64 11.06 0.34
CA LEU A 148 -20.10 12.38 0.04
C LEU A 148 -21.25 13.36 -0.27
N PRO A 149 -21.15 14.62 0.15
CA PRO A 149 -22.11 15.64 -0.24
C PRO A 149 -22.06 15.87 -1.76
N ALA A 150 -23.21 16.23 -2.33
CA ALA A 150 -23.37 16.55 -3.76
C ALA A 150 -22.76 17.91 -4.12
#